data_AF-A0A8L8JVV3-F1
#
_entry.id   AF-A0A8L8JVV3-F1
#
_cell.length_a   1.000
_cell.length_b   1.000
_cell.length_c   1.000
_cell.angle_alpha   90.00
_cell.angle_beta   90.00
_cell.angle_gamma   90.00
#
_symmetry.space_group_name_H-M   'P 1'
#
loop_
_entity.id
_entity.type
_entity.pdbx_description
1 polymer ?
#
loop_
_entity_poly.entity_id
_entity_poly.type
_entity_poly.pdbx_seq_one_letter_code
_entity_poly.pdbx_strand_id
1 'polypeptide(L)'
;MAPLKQVIVSVDRITDHLSRLEGKEEESKILHEFFHSEPVQAAIEAIAVHRTSNDGVTSMTTFSCAASEAFSLCSGQGCRVFVHCEWHFCARCDQSVRAEHPCGVAGATVRNEEDRIVVGRVVKGGIVEKTGLLKEGDQLLEMNGVDLRGKSVTEVCELLRNLSGEIRFVVSSSSETKKKLTPPSPGVKHMRALFDYDPEDDIYVPCKELALKFQRGDILHVLSTEDENWWQAYREGDDIAQSLAGLIPSSSFHQQVVLYTDDIENDGKPKGRTESRRKLQESSIQQLVSLLSLSDLLTYEEVTLHLARTDRKRPLVLCGPEGVGCLELRQQLLESDRDRLAGPVPYTTRPQRDGEIDGIHYHFIPKQRFLDDSKAGKFVEYGEYEKYLYGTAAADIVNVIKKSKTCVLTLKAESLMAVRTAEIMPFILFVAPPSLQTLRRQKECAGQFSVKDDELKSILTQGKTIEQKFGHLFDGIIVNTDFEKSLAEMKAILKRLETEPLWVPIDWTT
;
A
#
# COMPACT_ATOMS: atom_id res chain seq x y z
N MET A 1 32.62 -7.41 -26.84
CA MET A 1 32.76 -6.18 -27.67
C MET A 1 33.27 -5.05 -26.77
N ALA A 2 33.97 -4.04 -27.31
CA ALA A 2 34.43 -2.92 -26.50
C ALA A 2 33.23 -2.18 -25.88
N PRO A 3 33.22 -1.90 -24.56
CA PRO A 3 32.08 -1.29 -23.86
C PRO A 3 31.62 0.05 -24.47
N LEU A 4 32.54 0.82 -25.05
CA LEU A 4 32.21 2.02 -25.79
C LEU A 4 31.27 1.75 -26.98
N LYS A 5 31.48 0.66 -27.72
CA LYS A 5 30.66 0.35 -28.90
C LYS A 5 29.21 0.00 -28.53
N GLN A 6 28.97 -0.62 -27.37
CA GLN A 6 27.61 -0.90 -26.89
C GLN A 6 26.90 0.39 -26.46
N VAL A 7 27.60 1.29 -25.76
CA VAL A 7 27.02 2.57 -25.31
C VAL A 7 26.65 3.45 -26.51
N ILE A 8 27.52 3.56 -27.51
CA ILE A 8 27.25 4.37 -28.72
C ILE A 8 26.04 3.81 -29.49
N VAL A 9 25.97 2.49 -29.70
CA VAL A 9 24.83 1.86 -30.39
C VAL A 9 23.50 2.07 -29.65
N SER A 10 23.51 2.06 -28.32
CA SER A 10 22.30 2.34 -27.53
C SER A 10 21.90 3.81 -27.57
N VAL A 11 22.86 4.74 -27.55
CA VAL A 11 22.58 6.18 -27.67
C VAL A 11 22.02 6.51 -29.05
N ASP A 12 22.60 5.95 -30.11
CA ASP A 12 22.13 6.15 -31.49
C ASP A 12 20.65 5.75 -31.67
N ARG A 13 20.26 4.62 -31.06
CA ARG A 13 18.85 4.16 -31.07
C ARG A 13 17.91 5.11 -30.34
N ILE A 14 18.38 5.71 -29.24
CA ILE A 14 17.59 6.66 -28.45
C ILE A 14 17.45 7.98 -29.20
N THR A 15 18.52 8.48 -29.81
CA THR A 15 18.50 9.72 -30.61
C THR A 15 17.64 9.56 -31.86
N ASP A 16 17.67 8.39 -32.52
CA ASP A 16 16.79 8.07 -33.66
C ASP A 16 15.31 7.94 -33.29
N HIS A 17 15.01 7.56 -32.04
CA HIS A 17 13.64 7.52 -31.55
C HIS A 17 13.14 8.92 -31.19
N LEU A 18 13.97 9.72 -30.52
CA LEU A 18 13.65 11.09 -30.13
C LEU A 18 13.48 12.03 -31.33
N SER A 19 14.22 11.80 -32.42
CA SER A 19 14.09 12.60 -33.65
C SER A 19 12.77 12.37 -34.41
N ARG A 20 12.01 11.32 -34.06
CA ARG A 20 10.70 10.99 -34.66
C ARG A 20 9.51 11.53 -33.86
N LEU A 21 9.76 12.15 -32.71
CA LEU A 21 8.72 12.74 -31.85
C LEU A 21 8.67 14.26 -32.05
N GLU A 22 7.47 14.79 -32.37
CA GLU A 22 7.28 16.23 -32.58
C GLU A 22 7.73 17.03 -31.33
N GLY A 23 8.64 17.98 -31.53
CA GLY A 23 9.13 18.88 -30.48
C GLY A 23 10.36 18.41 -29.69
N LYS A 24 10.95 17.24 -30.01
CA LYS A 24 12.12 16.68 -29.29
C LYS A 24 13.42 16.61 -30.10
N GLU A 25 13.48 17.34 -31.21
CA GLU A 25 14.62 17.36 -32.14
C GLU A 25 15.90 17.92 -31.49
N GLU A 26 15.76 18.95 -30.65
CA GLU A 26 16.90 19.57 -29.95
C GLU A 26 17.47 18.64 -28.87
N GLU A 27 16.61 17.88 -28.17
CA GLU A 27 17.03 16.89 -27.16
C GLU A 27 17.81 15.74 -27.81
N SER A 28 17.33 15.25 -28.97
CA SER A 28 18.03 14.23 -29.76
C SER A 28 19.43 14.71 -30.16
N LYS A 29 19.56 15.96 -30.62
CA LYS A 29 20.84 16.54 -31.05
C LYS A 29 21.83 16.69 -29.89
N ILE A 30 21.38 17.18 -28.74
CA ILE A 30 22.22 17.33 -27.53
C ILE A 30 22.72 15.97 -27.03
N LEU A 31 21.84 14.97 -26.98
CA LEU A 31 22.21 13.60 -26.58
C LEU A 31 23.24 13.00 -27.55
N HIS A 32 23.04 13.16 -28.85
CA HIS A 32 23.97 12.65 -29.85
C HIS A 32 25.35 13.32 -29.73
N GLU A 33 25.40 14.65 -29.62
CA GLU A 33 26.66 15.40 -29.50
C GLU A 33 27.43 15.09 -28.21
N PHE A 34 26.72 14.91 -27.08
CA PHE A 34 27.34 14.63 -25.79
C PHE A 34 28.10 13.29 -25.78
N PHE A 35 27.46 12.21 -26.22
CA PHE A 35 28.05 10.87 -26.20
C PHE A 35 29.05 10.61 -27.33
N HIS A 36 29.02 11.42 -28.39
CA HIS A 36 30.04 11.41 -29.45
C HIS A 36 31.25 12.30 -29.15
N SER A 37 31.25 13.02 -28.02
CA SER A 37 32.39 13.83 -27.63
C SER A 37 33.56 12.97 -27.11
N GLU A 38 34.76 13.28 -27.57
CA GLU A 38 36.00 12.56 -27.22
C GLU A 38 36.22 12.40 -25.69
N PRO A 39 35.94 13.41 -24.84
CA PRO A 39 36.11 13.28 -23.39
C PRO A 39 35.18 12.24 -22.76
N VAL A 40 33.95 12.12 -23.27
CA VAL A 40 32.94 11.19 -22.75
C VAL A 40 33.27 9.76 -23.18
N GLN A 41 33.71 9.57 -24.43
CA GLN A 41 34.14 8.26 -24.92
C GLN A 41 35.38 7.74 -24.17
N ALA A 42 36.36 8.61 -23.91
CA ALA A 42 37.55 8.26 -23.13
C ALA A 42 37.22 7.88 -21.67
N ALA A 43 36.24 8.55 -21.05
CA ALA A 43 35.77 8.21 -19.71
C ALA A 43 35.07 6.84 -19.66
N ILE A 44 34.27 6.53 -20.68
CA ILE A 44 33.57 5.23 -20.81
C ILE A 44 34.59 4.09 -20.98
N GLU A 45 35.65 4.29 -21.75
CA GLU A 45 36.71 3.29 -21.92
C GLU A 45 37.56 3.10 -20.65
N ALA A 46 37.86 4.16 -19.90
CA ALA A 46 38.65 4.08 -18.67
C ALA A 46 37.97 3.29 -17.54
N ILE A 47 36.64 3.36 -17.44
CA ILE A 47 35.85 2.63 -16.44
C ILE A 47 35.90 1.10 -16.68
N ALA A 48 36.06 0.68 -17.92
CA ALA A 48 36.12 -0.73 -18.29
C ALA A 48 37.42 -1.43 -17.88
N VAL A 49 38.54 -0.69 -17.78
CA VAL A 49 39.87 -1.25 -17.49
C VAL A 49 40.05 -1.56 -15.99
N HIS A 50 39.33 -0.88 -15.10
CA HIS A 50 39.48 -1.07 -13.65
C HIS A 50 38.80 -2.32 -13.08
N ARG A 51 38.02 -3.07 -13.87
CA ARG A 51 37.27 -4.25 -13.39
C ARG A 51 37.98 -5.60 -13.55
N THR A 52 39.10 -5.68 -14.27
CA THR A 52 39.68 -6.96 -14.71
C THR A 52 40.83 -7.52 -13.84
N SER A 53 41.18 -6.89 -12.71
CA SER A 53 42.46 -7.14 -12.03
C SER A 53 42.40 -7.63 -10.57
N ASN A 54 41.42 -8.44 -10.17
CA ASN A 54 41.50 -9.09 -8.85
C ASN A 54 40.78 -10.46 -8.80
N ASP A 55 41.51 -11.56 -8.96
CA ASP A 55 41.05 -12.91 -8.63
C ASP A 55 42.19 -13.70 -7.95
N GLY A 56 41.93 -14.13 -6.70
CA GLY A 56 42.84 -14.93 -5.87
C GLY A 56 42.09 -16.09 -5.21
N VAL A 57 42.61 -17.30 -5.42
CA VAL A 57 42.08 -18.63 -5.11
C VAL A 57 42.20 -19.01 -3.62
N THR A 58 41.21 -19.70 -3.00
CA THR A 58 41.43 -20.90 -2.13
C THR A 58 40.18 -21.64 -1.61
N SER A 59 40.23 -22.98 -1.79
CA SER A 59 39.84 -24.13 -0.93
C SER A 59 38.40 -24.48 -0.52
N MET A 60 38.11 -25.78 -0.75
CA MET A 60 36.93 -26.59 -0.41
C MET A 60 36.81 -26.98 1.07
N THR A 61 35.56 -27.24 1.51
CA THR A 61 35.19 -28.24 2.55
C THR A 61 33.78 -28.75 2.29
N THR A 62 33.58 -30.07 2.39
CA THR A 62 32.34 -30.83 2.16
C THR A 62 31.60 -31.13 3.47
N PHE A 63 30.27 -31.08 3.48
CA PHE A 63 29.40 -31.90 4.34
C PHE A 63 28.04 -32.14 3.64
N SER A 64 27.49 -33.34 3.81
CA SER A 64 26.28 -33.84 3.14
C SER A 64 25.03 -33.71 4.02
N CYS A 65 23.86 -33.61 3.35
CA CYS A 65 22.66 -34.34 3.76
C CYS A 65 21.72 -34.47 2.54
N ALA A 66 20.99 -35.58 2.46
CA ALA A 66 20.38 -36.11 1.25
C ALA A 66 19.12 -35.33 0.79
N ALA A 67 19.16 -34.86 -0.47
CA ALA A 67 18.02 -34.58 -1.33
C ALA A 67 18.43 -34.94 -2.77
N SER A 68 17.47 -35.39 -3.58
CA SER A 68 17.60 -36.02 -4.90
C SER A 68 18.64 -35.34 -5.82
N GLU A 69 19.43 -36.18 -6.50
CA GLU A 69 20.76 -35.88 -7.07
C GLU A 69 20.85 -34.64 -7.99
N ALA A 70 21.58 -33.61 -7.56
CA ALA A 70 22.17 -32.61 -8.43
C ALA A 70 23.59 -33.06 -8.82
N PHE A 71 23.85 -33.29 -10.11
CA PHE A 71 25.19 -33.58 -10.61
C PHE A 71 25.89 -32.28 -11.03
N SER A 72 27.10 -32.06 -10.53
CA SER A 72 28.00 -30.99 -10.98
C SER A 72 29.11 -31.60 -11.82
N LEU A 73 29.19 -31.21 -13.09
CA LEU A 73 30.30 -31.54 -13.98
C LEU A 73 31.20 -30.31 -14.10
N CYS A 74 32.30 -30.30 -13.36
CA CYS A 74 33.33 -29.27 -13.48
C CYS A 74 34.29 -29.63 -14.62
N SER A 75 34.09 -29.01 -15.80
CA SER A 75 35.06 -29.03 -16.89
C SER A 75 35.40 -27.60 -17.30
N GLY A 76 36.56 -27.09 -16.88
CA GLY A 76 37.38 -26.02 -17.50
C GLY A 76 36.79 -24.64 -17.89
N GLN A 77 35.47 -24.47 -17.97
CA GLN A 77 34.74 -23.27 -18.37
C GLN A 77 33.37 -23.29 -17.67
N GLY A 78 33.31 -22.71 -16.46
CA GLY A 78 32.08 -22.50 -15.70
C GLY A 78 31.49 -23.76 -15.04
N CYS A 79 30.99 -23.61 -13.80
CA CYS A 79 30.23 -24.66 -13.13
C CYS A 79 28.86 -24.79 -13.80
N ARG A 80 28.63 -25.89 -14.53
CA ARG A 80 27.30 -26.26 -15.02
C ARG A 80 26.59 -27.03 -13.93
N VAL A 81 25.46 -26.50 -13.46
CA VAL A 81 24.59 -27.18 -12.49
C VAL A 81 23.41 -27.75 -13.25
N PHE A 82 23.25 -29.06 -13.19
CA PHE A 82 22.07 -29.73 -13.72
C PHE A 82 20.98 -29.70 -12.65
N VAL A 83 19.92 -28.96 -12.91
CA VAL A 83 18.78 -28.85 -12.02
C VAL A 83 17.68 -29.78 -12.53
N HIS A 84 17.46 -30.86 -11.79
CA HIS A 84 16.35 -31.78 -12.05
C HIS A 84 15.17 -31.37 -11.17
N CYS A 85 14.13 -30.82 -11.80
CA CYS A 85 12.87 -30.57 -11.14
C CYS A 85 11.80 -31.44 -11.81
N GLU A 86 11.11 -32.27 -11.05
CA GLU A 86 9.91 -32.94 -11.53
C GLU A 86 8.72 -31.98 -11.41
N TRP A 87 8.04 -31.72 -12.52
CA TRP A 87 6.86 -30.87 -12.59
C TRP A 87 5.69 -31.72 -13.07
N HIS A 88 4.59 -31.76 -12.34
CA HIS A 88 3.37 -32.41 -12.81
C HIS A 88 2.41 -31.35 -13.35
N PHE A 89 2.35 -31.22 -14.68
CA PHE A 89 1.36 -30.39 -15.37
C PHE A 89 0.21 -31.27 -15.85
N CYS A 90 -1.00 -31.07 -15.31
CA CYS A 90 -2.19 -31.80 -15.73
C CYS A 90 -2.74 -31.21 -17.04
N ALA A 91 -2.49 -31.89 -18.16
CA ALA A 91 -3.08 -31.56 -19.45
C ALA A 91 -4.43 -32.27 -19.64
N ARG A 92 -5.47 -31.82 -18.93
CA ARG A 92 -6.93 -31.95 -19.25
C ARG A 92 -7.76 -31.71 -17.99
N CYS A 93 -8.41 -30.56 -17.88
CA CYS A 93 -9.60 -30.41 -17.04
C CYS A 93 -10.80 -30.13 -17.94
N ASP A 94 -11.25 -31.18 -18.64
CA ASP A 94 -12.62 -31.26 -19.10
C ASP A 94 -13.23 -32.53 -18.48
N GLN A 95 -14.26 -32.33 -17.65
CA GLN A 95 -15.11 -33.31 -16.96
C GLN A 95 -14.51 -34.28 -15.91
N SER A 96 -14.86 -33.98 -14.65
CA SER A 96 -15.14 -34.89 -13.53
C SER A 96 -14.00 -35.74 -12.93
N VAL A 97 -13.94 -35.66 -11.58
CA VAL A 97 -13.12 -36.41 -10.60
C VAL A 97 -11.87 -35.66 -10.10
N ARG A 98 -11.93 -35.38 -8.79
CA ARG A 98 -10.94 -34.70 -7.92
C ARG A 98 -9.68 -35.53 -7.70
N ALA A 99 -8.50 -34.94 -7.89
CA ALA A 99 -7.35 -34.96 -6.97
C ALA A 99 -6.20 -34.06 -7.49
N GLU A 100 -5.96 -32.99 -6.72
CA GLU A 100 -4.69 -32.40 -6.27
C GLU A 100 -3.64 -31.87 -7.28
N HIS A 101 -3.33 -30.58 -7.12
CA HIS A 101 -2.36 -29.71 -7.82
C HIS A 101 -2.90 -28.99 -9.06
N PRO A 102 -3.45 -27.75 -8.90
CA PRO A 102 -3.74 -26.92 -10.05
C PRO A 102 -2.43 -26.64 -10.80
N CYS A 103 -2.49 -26.83 -12.12
CA CYS A 103 -1.50 -26.46 -13.11
C CYS A 103 -0.92 -25.06 -12.80
N GLY A 104 0.23 -25.03 -12.10
CA GLY A 104 0.74 -23.84 -11.43
C GLY A 104 2.00 -23.30 -12.09
N VAL A 105 2.03 -21.99 -12.34
CA VAL A 105 3.22 -21.24 -12.73
C VAL A 105 4.42 -21.56 -11.82
N ALA A 106 5.61 -21.56 -12.39
CA ALA A 106 6.87 -21.90 -11.72
C ALA A 106 7.17 -21.14 -10.43
N GLY A 107 6.66 -19.92 -10.31
CA GLY A 107 7.02 -19.01 -9.25
C GLY A 107 8.44 -18.48 -9.40
N ALA A 108 8.86 -18.21 -10.64
CA ALA A 108 10.04 -17.43 -10.96
C ALA A 108 9.77 -16.57 -12.19
N THR A 109 10.31 -15.36 -12.21
CA THR A 109 10.33 -14.51 -13.41
C THR A 109 11.66 -14.65 -14.11
N VAL A 110 11.65 -14.47 -15.43
CA VAL A 110 12.86 -14.45 -16.25
C VAL A 110 12.96 -13.12 -16.98
N ARG A 111 14.19 -12.63 -17.17
CA ARG A 111 14.48 -11.43 -17.94
C ARG A 111 15.55 -11.72 -18.98
N ASN A 112 15.55 -10.94 -20.06
CA ASN A 112 16.59 -10.97 -21.07
C ASN A 112 17.70 -10.01 -20.63
N GLU A 113 18.92 -10.53 -20.48
CA GLU A 113 20.12 -9.74 -20.21
C GLU A 113 21.10 -9.99 -21.36
N GLU A 114 21.23 -9.00 -22.24
CA GLU A 114 21.87 -9.18 -23.55
C GLU A 114 21.24 -10.37 -24.32
N ASP A 115 22.03 -11.38 -24.72
CA ASP A 115 21.55 -12.59 -25.41
C ASP A 115 21.25 -13.76 -24.44
N ARG A 116 21.09 -13.47 -23.14
CA ARG A 116 20.97 -14.48 -22.08
C ARG A 116 19.61 -14.40 -21.40
N ILE A 117 19.07 -15.55 -21.05
CA ILE A 117 17.89 -15.66 -20.20
C ILE A 117 18.38 -15.86 -18.77
N VAL A 118 17.99 -14.94 -17.88
CA VAL A 118 18.40 -14.94 -16.48
C VAL A 118 17.17 -14.99 -15.59
N VAL A 119 17.22 -15.75 -14.52
CA VAL A 119 16.20 -15.75 -13.46
C VAL A 119 16.19 -14.37 -12.83
N GLY A 120 15.11 -13.63 -13.07
CA GLY A 120 14.96 -12.26 -12.61
C GLY A 120 14.60 -12.18 -11.14
N ARG A 121 13.61 -12.98 -10.72
CA ARG A 121 13.08 -13.03 -9.35
C ARG A 121 12.55 -14.42 -9.01
N VAL A 122 12.66 -14.82 -7.74
CA VAL A 122 11.98 -16.01 -7.20
C VAL A 122 10.75 -15.59 -6.39
N VAL A 123 9.59 -16.18 -6.68
CA VAL A 123 8.29 -15.83 -6.09
C VAL A 123 7.94 -16.80 -4.97
N LYS A 124 7.58 -16.25 -3.81
CA LYS A 124 7.15 -17.00 -2.62
C LYS A 124 5.90 -17.83 -2.90
N GLY A 125 5.85 -19.05 -2.35
CA GLY A 125 4.76 -20.01 -2.57
C GLY A 125 4.92 -20.88 -3.83
N GLY A 126 5.81 -20.49 -4.74
CA GLY A 126 6.14 -21.23 -5.96
C GLY A 126 7.02 -22.47 -5.72
N ILE A 127 7.01 -23.39 -6.68
CA ILE A 127 7.83 -24.61 -6.62
C ILE A 127 9.34 -24.31 -6.73
N VAL A 128 9.72 -23.24 -7.44
CA VAL A 128 11.11 -22.79 -7.50
C VAL A 128 11.63 -22.40 -6.10
N GLU A 129 10.82 -21.69 -5.31
CA GLU A 129 11.19 -21.34 -3.94
C GLU A 129 11.26 -22.57 -3.03
N LYS A 130 10.27 -23.47 -3.12
CA LYS A 130 10.19 -24.70 -2.30
C LYS A 130 11.35 -25.66 -2.55
N THR A 131 11.80 -25.75 -3.80
CA THR A 131 12.94 -26.61 -4.17
C THR A 131 14.28 -25.95 -3.89
N GLY A 132 14.36 -24.61 -3.96
CA GLY A 132 15.59 -23.85 -3.76
C GLY A 132 16.66 -24.09 -4.83
N LEU A 133 16.28 -24.70 -5.96
CA LEU A 133 17.21 -25.15 -6.99
C LEU A 133 17.58 -24.05 -8.01
N LEU A 134 16.76 -23.02 -8.15
CA LEU A 134 17.06 -21.82 -8.94
C LEU A 134 17.11 -20.60 -8.02
N LYS A 135 18.06 -19.72 -8.27
CA LYS A 135 18.27 -18.46 -7.54
C LYS A 135 18.19 -17.28 -8.50
N GLU A 136 17.91 -16.11 -7.94
CA GLU A 136 17.97 -14.86 -8.69
C GLU A 136 19.38 -14.65 -9.26
N GLY A 137 19.46 -14.28 -10.53
CA GLY A 137 20.72 -14.14 -11.27
C GLY A 137 21.24 -15.41 -11.94
N ASP A 138 20.60 -16.57 -11.71
CA ASP A 138 20.98 -17.78 -12.42
C ASP A 138 20.68 -17.69 -13.92
N GLN A 139 21.64 -18.04 -14.77
CA GLN A 139 21.47 -18.03 -16.22
C GLN A 139 20.93 -19.37 -16.70
N LEU A 140 19.78 -19.35 -17.37
CA LEU A 140 19.17 -20.52 -18.00
C LEU A 140 19.82 -20.76 -19.37
N LEU A 141 20.50 -21.89 -19.53
CA LEU A 141 21.21 -22.26 -20.75
C LEU A 141 20.37 -23.17 -21.65
N GLU A 142 19.75 -24.19 -21.07
CA GLU A 142 18.95 -25.17 -21.81
C GLU A 142 17.71 -25.55 -21.01
N MET A 143 16.61 -25.88 -21.70
CA MET A 143 15.38 -26.42 -21.13
C MET A 143 14.92 -27.64 -21.93
N ASN A 144 14.82 -28.80 -21.28
CA ASN A 144 14.43 -30.08 -21.92
C ASN A 144 15.21 -30.39 -23.22
N GLY A 145 16.49 -30.00 -23.28
CA GLY A 145 17.36 -30.19 -24.45
C GLY A 145 17.25 -29.11 -25.53
N VAL A 146 16.42 -28.08 -25.33
CA VAL A 146 16.33 -26.89 -26.19
C VAL A 146 17.27 -25.80 -25.67
N ASP A 147 18.15 -25.30 -26.53
CA ASP A 147 19.04 -24.16 -26.21
C ASP A 147 18.21 -22.87 -26.03
N LEU A 148 18.44 -22.20 -24.91
CA LEU A 148 17.77 -20.95 -24.53
C LEU A 148 18.58 -19.70 -24.88
N ARG A 149 19.84 -19.85 -25.31
CA ARG A 149 20.70 -18.71 -25.66
C ARG A 149 20.19 -18.00 -26.91
N GLY A 150 20.13 -16.68 -26.86
CA GLY A 150 19.61 -15.84 -27.96
C GLY A 150 18.10 -15.90 -28.17
N LYS A 151 17.36 -16.66 -27.34
CA LYS A 151 15.89 -16.65 -27.35
C LYS A 151 15.35 -15.43 -26.61
N SER A 152 14.20 -14.95 -27.03
CA SER A 152 13.44 -13.92 -26.31
C SER A 152 12.67 -14.51 -25.13
N VAL A 153 12.37 -13.69 -24.11
CA VAL A 153 11.54 -14.11 -22.96
C VAL A 153 10.17 -14.62 -23.42
N THR A 154 9.58 -13.99 -24.45
CA THR A 154 8.30 -14.41 -25.02
C THR A 154 8.36 -15.84 -25.56
N GLU A 155 9.41 -16.19 -26.31
CA GLU A 155 9.63 -17.55 -26.80
C GLU A 155 9.82 -18.55 -25.66
N VAL A 156 10.57 -18.18 -24.61
CA VAL A 156 10.76 -19.05 -23.44
C VAL A 156 9.44 -19.29 -22.72
N CYS A 157 8.62 -18.25 -22.55
CA CYS A 157 7.29 -18.37 -21.97
C CYS A 157 6.36 -19.25 -22.82
N GLU A 158 6.41 -19.15 -24.15
CA GLU A 158 5.64 -20.02 -25.05
C GLU A 158 6.09 -21.48 -24.97
N LEU A 159 7.41 -21.72 -24.90
CA LEU A 159 7.95 -23.06 -24.70
C LEU A 159 7.45 -23.64 -23.36
N LEU A 160 7.50 -22.86 -22.27
CA LEU A 160 7.01 -23.28 -20.96
C LEU A 160 5.51 -23.56 -20.94
N ARG A 161 4.69 -22.77 -21.66
CA ARG A 161 3.24 -22.98 -21.75
C ARG A 161 2.87 -24.28 -22.47
N ASN A 162 3.70 -24.72 -23.41
CA ASN A 162 3.45 -25.92 -24.22
C ASN A 162 4.06 -27.20 -23.62
N LEU A 163 4.86 -27.08 -22.55
CA LEU A 163 5.46 -28.21 -21.86
C LEU A 163 4.50 -28.77 -20.80
N SER A 164 4.42 -30.10 -20.73
CA SER A 164 3.76 -30.81 -19.64
C SER A 164 4.64 -31.95 -19.15
N GLY A 165 4.65 -32.18 -17.83
CA GLY A 165 5.56 -33.13 -17.19
C GLY A 165 6.89 -32.51 -16.78
N GLU A 166 7.91 -33.35 -16.60
CA GLU A 166 9.23 -32.98 -16.09
C GLU A 166 9.91 -31.86 -16.90
N ILE A 167 10.44 -30.86 -16.20
CA ILE A 167 11.18 -29.74 -16.78
C ILE A 167 12.59 -29.73 -16.21
N ARG A 168 13.57 -30.06 -17.06
CA ARG A 168 14.99 -30.02 -16.77
C ARG A 168 15.60 -28.73 -17.28
N PHE A 169 16.30 -28.03 -16.39
CA PHE A 169 17.09 -26.85 -16.73
C PHE A 169 18.58 -27.14 -16.60
N VAL A 170 19.34 -26.69 -17.60
CA VAL A 170 20.79 -26.54 -17.48
C VAL A 170 21.07 -25.10 -17.12
N VAL A 171 21.71 -24.89 -15.97
CA VAL A 171 21.86 -23.56 -15.38
C VAL A 171 23.32 -23.24 -15.16
N SER A 172 23.71 -22.01 -15.45
CA SER A 172 24.98 -21.44 -15.00
C SER A 172 24.70 -20.52 -13.83
N SER A 173 25.17 -20.91 -12.64
CA SER A 173 24.98 -20.08 -11.46
C SER A 173 25.82 -18.81 -11.55
N SER A 174 25.26 -17.66 -11.16
CA SER A 174 26.07 -16.44 -11.05
C SER A 174 26.99 -16.55 -9.83
N SER A 175 28.28 -16.30 -10.02
CA SER A 175 29.30 -16.36 -8.96
C SER A 175 29.13 -15.27 -7.88
N GLU A 176 28.09 -14.44 -7.95
CA GLU A 176 27.79 -13.42 -6.95
C GLU A 176 26.90 -13.98 -5.83
N THR A 177 27.43 -14.91 -5.04
CA THR A 177 26.93 -15.06 -3.68
C THR A 177 27.29 -13.78 -2.91
N LYS A 178 26.44 -12.76 -2.96
CA LYS A 178 26.37 -11.79 -1.86
C LYS A 178 26.20 -12.64 -0.61
N LYS A 179 27.20 -12.64 0.28
CA LYS A 179 27.07 -13.17 1.65
C LYS A 179 26.00 -12.32 2.35
N LYS A 180 24.72 -12.57 2.08
CA LYS A 180 23.65 -12.16 2.97
C LYS A 180 23.86 -13.03 4.21
N LEU A 181 24.27 -12.41 5.32
CA LEU A 181 24.00 -12.99 6.64
C LEU A 181 22.55 -13.43 6.61
N THR A 182 22.28 -14.69 6.96
CA THR A 182 20.93 -15.23 7.10
C THR A 182 20.09 -14.19 7.85
N PRO A 183 19.13 -13.52 7.19
CA PRO A 183 18.17 -12.73 7.92
C PRO A 183 17.45 -13.73 8.83
N PRO A 184 17.17 -13.39 10.11
CA PRO A 184 16.16 -14.15 10.84
C PRO A 184 14.93 -14.21 9.93
N SER A 185 14.29 -15.38 9.81
CA SER A 185 13.05 -15.56 9.04
C SER A 185 12.16 -14.34 9.31
N PRO A 186 12.04 -13.39 8.37
CA PRO A 186 11.30 -12.18 8.65
C PRO A 186 9.87 -12.66 8.85
N GLY A 187 9.36 -12.50 10.08
CA GLY A 187 7.98 -12.82 10.37
C GLY A 187 7.10 -12.10 9.34
N VAL A 188 6.05 -12.78 8.88
CA VAL A 188 5.05 -12.16 8.00
C VAL A 188 4.59 -10.86 8.64
N LYS A 189 4.76 -9.74 7.93
CA LYS A 189 4.27 -8.45 8.38
C LYS A 189 2.87 -8.24 7.85
N HIS A 190 1.96 -7.79 8.69
CA HIS A 190 0.60 -7.47 8.30
C HIS A 190 0.51 -5.97 8.10
N MET A 191 0.21 -5.55 6.88
CA MET A 191 0.22 -4.15 6.47
C MET A 191 -1.17 -3.77 5.96
N ARG A 192 -1.72 -2.65 6.41
CA ARG A 192 -2.93 -2.04 5.84
C ARG A 192 -2.52 -1.06 4.75
N ALA A 193 -3.10 -1.20 3.56
CA ALA A 193 -2.90 -0.25 2.48
C ALA A 193 -3.58 1.10 2.78
N LEU A 194 -2.86 2.21 2.66
CA LEU A 194 -3.41 3.56 2.88
C LEU A 194 -3.76 4.29 1.57
N PHE A 195 -3.47 3.66 0.42
CA PHE A 195 -3.70 4.13 -0.94
C PHE A 195 -4.23 3.00 -1.83
N ASP A 196 -4.74 3.36 -3.01
CA ASP A 196 -5.18 2.41 -4.04
C ASP A 196 -4.04 2.13 -5.02
N TYR A 197 -3.89 0.88 -5.43
CA TYR A 197 -2.88 0.48 -6.41
C TYR A 197 -3.50 -0.34 -7.54
N ASP A 198 -3.42 0.18 -8.76
CA ASP A 198 -3.81 -0.53 -9.98
C ASP A 198 -2.56 -0.84 -10.83
N PRO A 199 -2.14 -2.11 -10.93
CA PRO A 199 -1.01 -2.51 -11.76
C PRO A 199 -1.13 -2.17 -13.24
N GLU A 200 -2.35 -1.98 -13.74
CA GLU A 200 -2.54 -1.63 -15.15
C GLU A 200 -2.03 -0.23 -15.49
N ASP A 201 -2.16 0.69 -14.53
CA ASP A 201 -1.70 2.08 -14.63
C ASP A 201 -0.18 2.21 -14.34
N ASP A 202 0.44 1.15 -13.82
CA ASP A 202 1.85 1.14 -13.43
C ASP A 202 2.76 0.70 -14.60
N ILE A 203 3.60 1.62 -15.06
CA ILE A 203 4.60 1.38 -16.11
C ILE A 203 5.92 0.81 -15.58
N TYR A 204 6.14 0.86 -14.27
CA TYR A 204 7.39 0.43 -13.62
C TYR A 204 7.32 -1.00 -13.09
N VAL A 205 6.13 -1.60 -13.05
CA VAL A 205 5.94 -2.95 -12.54
C VAL A 205 6.72 -3.98 -13.37
N PRO A 206 7.59 -4.81 -12.75
CA PRO A 206 8.46 -5.72 -13.50
C PRO A 206 7.70 -6.81 -14.26
N CYS A 207 6.55 -7.23 -13.75
CA CYS A 207 5.71 -8.28 -14.30
C CYS A 207 4.26 -8.01 -13.90
N LYS A 208 3.45 -7.54 -14.86
CA LYS A 208 2.04 -7.19 -14.62
C LYS A 208 1.22 -8.39 -14.17
N GLU A 209 1.54 -9.58 -14.66
CA GLU A 209 0.84 -10.83 -14.33
C GLU A 209 1.02 -11.26 -12.87
N LEU A 210 2.09 -10.81 -12.21
CA LEU A 210 2.34 -11.05 -10.79
C LEU A 210 1.93 -9.88 -9.90
N ALA A 211 1.56 -8.74 -10.47
CA ALA A 211 1.27 -7.54 -9.71
C ALA A 211 -0.06 -7.69 -8.95
N LEU A 212 -0.04 -7.37 -7.66
CA LEU A 212 -1.20 -7.50 -6.80
C LEU A 212 -1.96 -6.18 -6.73
N LYS A 213 -3.12 -6.12 -7.37
CA LYS A 213 -4.06 -5.00 -7.24
C LYS A 213 -4.68 -4.97 -5.84
N PHE A 214 -4.73 -3.79 -5.22
CA PHE A 214 -5.38 -3.59 -3.92
C PHE A 214 -6.01 -2.21 -3.80
N GLN A 215 -6.93 -2.08 -2.86
CA GLN A 215 -7.57 -0.82 -2.50
C GLN A 215 -7.14 -0.40 -1.09
N ARG A 216 -7.31 0.88 -0.81
CA ARG A 216 -7.16 1.45 0.53
C ARG A 216 -8.02 0.69 1.53
N GLY A 217 -7.41 0.30 2.64
CA GLY A 217 -8.04 -0.50 3.70
C GLY A 217 -7.80 -2.01 3.57
N ASP A 218 -7.36 -2.50 2.41
CA ASP A 218 -6.97 -3.90 2.24
C ASP A 218 -5.82 -4.26 3.19
N ILE A 219 -5.88 -5.48 3.72
CA ILE A 219 -4.81 -6.05 4.54
C ILE A 219 -3.92 -6.92 3.65
N LEU A 220 -2.62 -6.64 3.70
CA LEU A 220 -1.58 -7.27 2.91
C LEU A 220 -0.62 -8.00 3.84
N HIS A 221 -0.44 -9.29 3.61
CA HIS A 221 0.52 -10.16 4.30
C HIS A 221 1.86 -10.10 3.56
N VAL A 222 2.74 -9.19 3.97
CA VAL A 222 4.05 -8.99 3.35
C VAL A 222 5.00 -10.09 3.81
N LEU A 223 5.42 -10.92 2.86
CA LEU A 223 6.28 -12.08 3.08
C LEU A 223 7.76 -11.77 2.90
N SER A 224 8.07 -10.89 1.95
CA SER A 224 9.45 -10.53 1.62
C SER A 224 9.55 -9.06 1.24
N THR A 225 10.50 -8.40 1.88
CA THR A 225 10.94 -7.03 1.57
C THR A 225 12.38 -7.02 1.06
N GLU A 226 12.84 -8.14 0.46
CA GLU A 226 14.23 -8.29 0.00
C GLU A 226 14.58 -7.39 -1.17
N ASP A 227 13.60 -7.08 -2.02
CA ASP A 227 13.72 -6.12 -3.11
C ASP A 227 13.31 -4.73 -2.60
N GLU A 228 14.14 -3.72 -2.87
CA GLU A 228 13.96 -2.36 -2.38
C GLU A 228 12.72 -1.67 -2.96
N ASN A 229 12.27 -2.08 -4.16
CA ASN A 229 11.18 -1.44 -4.88
C ASN A 229 9.89 -2.26 -4.89
N TRP A 230 9.99 -3.59 -4.82
CA TRP A 230 8.86 -4.49 -5.03
C TRP A 230 8.78 -5.60 -4.01
N TRP A 231 7.86 -5.46 -3.05
CA TRP A 231 7.64 -6.48 -2.03
C TRP A 231 6.75 -7.62 -2.55
N GLN A 232 6.89 -8.77 -1.92
CA GLN A 232 6.03 -9.93 -2.18
C GLN A 232 5.01 -10.09 -1.07
N ALA A 233 3.73 -10.11 -1.42
CA ALA A 233 2.64 -10.17 -0.47
C ALA A 233 1.44 -10.98 -0.98
N TYR A 234 0.58 -11.37 -0.05
CA TYR A 234 -0.78 -11.86 -0.34
C TYR A 234 -1.79 -10.86 0.21
N ARG A 235 -2.97 -10.77 -0.39
CA ARG A 235 -4.09 -10.03 0.21
C ARG A 235 -4.87 -10.96 1.14
N GLU A 236 -5.33 -10.42 2.26
CA GLU A 236 -6.23 -11.11 3.17
C GLU A 236 -7.47 -11.64 2.41
N GLY A 237 -7.80 -12.91 2.62
CA GLY A 237 -8.89 -13.60 1.92
C GLY A 237 -8.47 -14.37 0.66
N ASP A 238 -7.25 -14.16 0.15
CA ASP A 238 -6.71 -14.99 -0.94
C ASP A 238 -6.28 -16.39 -0.40
N ASP A 239 -6.43 -17.44 -1.21
CA ASP A 239 -5.99 -18.79 -0.84
C ASP A 239 -4.46 -18.92 -0.98
N ILE A 240 -3.75 -18.72 0.13
CA ILE A 240 -2.29 -18.78 0.22
C ILE A 240 -1.75 -20.16 -0.21
N ALA A 241 -2.52 -21.24 -0.05
CA ALA A 241 -2.06 -22.59 -0.41
C ALA A 241 -2.06 -22.83 -1.93
N GLN A 242 -2.84 -22.05 -2.68
CA GLN A 242 -3.07 -22.24 -4.11
C GLN A 242 -2.55 -21.10 -4.98
N SER A 243 -2.11 -19.99 -4.40
CA SER A 243 -1.68 -18.80 -5.14
C SER A 243 -0.20 -18.47 -4.92
N LEU A 244 0.42 -17.86 -5.93
CA LEU A 244 1.75 -17.24 -5.80
C LEU A 244 1.64 -15.89 -5.10
N ALA A 245 2.67 -15.50 -4.37
CA ALA A 245 2.75 -14.15 -3.81
C ALA A 245 2.75 -13.13 -4.96
N GLY A 246 1.95 -12.09 -4.81
CA GLY A 246 1.91 -10.99 -5.77
C GLY A 246 2.91 -9.90 -5.42
N LEU A 247 3.20 -9.04 -6.40
CA LEU A 247 4.10 -7.90 -6.27
C LEU A 247 3.33 -6.65 -5.88
N ILE A 248 3.79 -5.98 -4.83
CA ILE A 248 3.32 -4.66 -4.41
C ILE A 248 4.50 -3.68 -4.38
N PRO A 249 4.29 -2.39 -4.65
CA PRO A 249 5.35 -1.40 -4.53
C PRO A 249 5.81 -1.30 -3.06
N SER A 250 7.10 -1.06 -2.83
CA SER A 250 7.61 -0.76 -1.49
C SER A 250 7.17 0.64 -1.05
N SER A 251 7.16 0.91 0.26
CA SER A 251 6.88 2.25 0.78
C SER A 251 7.77 3.32 0.15
N SER A 252 9.08 3.08 0.08
CA SER A 252 10.04 4.05 -0.48
C SER A 252 9.85 4.27 -1.97
N PHE A 253 9.57 3.20 -2.72
CA PHE A 253 9.33 3.30 -4.16
C PHE A 253 8.03 4.04 -4.46
N HIS A 254 6.94 3.72 -3.74
CA HIS A 254 5.69 4.44 -3.88
C HIS A 254 5.85 5.94 -3.57
N GLN A 255 6.54 6.28 -2.48
CA GLN A 255 6.84 7.68 -2.13
C GLN A 255 7.60 8.41 -3.24
N GLN A 256 8.61 7.76 -3.84
CA GLN A 256 9.34 8.33 -4.96
C GLN A 256 8.43 8.60 -6.15
N VAL A 257 7.61 7.60 -6.55
CA VAL A 257 6.67 7.75 -7.67
C VAL A 257 5.73 8.93 -7.44
N VAL A 258 5.13 9.05 -6.26
CA VAL A 258 4.21 10.16 -5.94
C VAL A 258 4.90 11.52 -6.01
N LEU A 259 6.10 11.66 -5.45
CA LEU A 259 6.86 12.91 -5.49
C LEU A 259 7.22 13.33 -6.92
N TYR A 260 7.67 12.38 -7.75
CA TYR A 260 8.00 12.65 -9.15
C TYR A 260 6.76 13.07 -9.96
N THR A 261 5.61 12.45 -9.71
CA THR A 261 4.37 12.83 -10.39
C THR A 261 3.93 14.24 -10.00
N ASP A 262 3.99 14.61 -8.71
CA ASP A 262 3.63 15.95 -8.25
C ASP A 262 4.54 17.05 -8.83
N ASP A 263 5.86 16.78 -8.94
CA ASP A 263 6.81 17.71 -9.56
C ASP A 263 6.46 17.99 -11.03
N ILE A 264 6.09 16.95 -11.80
CA ILE A 264 5.70 17.07 -13.21
C ILE A 264 4.40 17.89 -13.36
N GLU A 265 3.40 17.65 -12.51
CA GLU A 265 2.15 18.40 -12.52
C GLU A 265 2.33 19.87 -12.14
N ASN A 266 3.32 20.17 -11.29
CA ASN A 266 3.61 21.53 -10.84
C ASN A 266 4.42 22.36 -11.84
N ASP A 267 5.28 21.74 -12.67
CA ASP A 267 5.99 22.42 -13.76
C ASP A 267 5.09 22.74 -14.97
N GLY A 268 3.93 22.07 -15.09
CA GLY A 268 2.92 22.35 -16.13
C GLY A 268 2.05 23.60 -15.91
N LYS A 269 2.14 24.28 -14.75
CA LYS A 269 1.37 25.50 -14.46
C LYS A 269 2.22 26.75 -14.74
N PRO A 270 1.76 27.70 -15.58
CA PRO A 270 2.51 28.94 -15.84
C PRO A 270 2.59 29.77 -14.55
N LYS A 271 3.78 29.82 -13.94
CA LYS A 271 4.09 30.71 -12.83
C LYS A 271 4.05 32.16 -13.32
N GLY A 272 2.98 32.86 -12.98
CA GLY A 272 2.90 34.32 -13.08
C GLY A 272 4.04 34.95 -12.27
N ARG A 273 5.03 35.48 -12.97
CA ARG A 273 6.19 36.18 -12.40
C ARG A 273 5.74 37.32 -11.49
N THR A 274 6.21 37.33 -10.26
CA THR A 274 6.74 38.56 -9.67
C THR A 274 8.13 38.25 -9.12
N GLU A 275 9.13 38.75 -9.84
CA GLU A 275 10.55 38.57 -9.53
C GLU A 275 10.90 39.33 -8.24
N SER A 276 11.50 38.63 -7.28
CA SER A 276 12.43 39.24 -6.34
C SER A 276 13.49 38.21 -5.95
N ARG A 277 14.62 38.30 -6.64
CA ARG A 277 15.88 37.61 -6.37
C ARG A 277 16.30 37.77 -4.90
N ARG A 278 16.42 36.66 -4.18
CA ARG A 278 17.49 36.46 -3.19
C ARG A 278 18.07 35.06 -3.36
N LYS A 279 19.35 35.04 -3.70
CA LYS A 279 20.18 33.85 -3.89
C LYS A 279 20.72 33.39 -2.54
N LEU A 280 20.72 32.08 -2.35
CA LEU A 280 21.70 31.29 -1.59
C LEU A 280 21.71 31.43 -0.06
N GLN A 281 20.89 30.62 0.63
CA GLN A 281 21.36 29.75 1.73
C GLN A 281 20.28 28.72 2.18
N GLU A 282 19.76 27.87 1.29
CA GLU A 282 18.76 26.86 1.69
C GLU A 282 19.03 25.50 1.02
N SER A 283 20.04 24.77 1.49
CA SER A 283 20.25 23.36 1.10
C SER A 283 20.01 22.37 2.24
N SER A 284 19.48 22.83 3.37
CA SER A 284 19.12 21.96 4.51
C SER A 284 17.63 22.01 4.86
N ILE A 285 16.96 23.14 4.59
CA ILE A 285 15.51 23.29 4.84
C ILE A 285 14.69 22.53 3.79
N GLN A 286 15.12 22.49 2.53
CA GLN A 286 14.41 21.76 1.48
C GLN A 286 14.40 20.23 1.72
N GLN A 287 15.49 19.70 2.29
CA GLN A 287 15.58 18.30 2.71
C GLN A 287 14.68 18.00 3.92
N LEU A 288 14.60 18.90 4.90
CA LEU A 288 13.71 18.77 6.06
C LEU A 288 12.24 18.94 5.70
N VAL A 289 11.90 19.83 4.78
CA VAL A 289 10.53 20.00 4.24
C VAL A 289 10.14 18.79 3.40
N SER A 290 11.07 18.18 2.66
CA SER A 290 10.85 16.93 1.94
C SER A 290 10.65 15.76 2.92
N LEU A 291 11.43 15.64 4.00
CA LEU A 291 11.24 14.62 5.05
C LEU A 291 9.92 14.78 5.83
N LEU A 292 9.48 16.01 6.08
CA LEU A 292 8.17 16.30 6.66
C LEU A 292 7.04 15.93 5.67
N SER A 293 7.24 16.18 4.37
CA SER A 293 6.33 15.76 3.30
C SER A 293 6.26 14.23 3.11
N LEU A 294 7.33 13.49 3.43
CA LEU A 294 7.35 12.02 3.37
C LEU A 294 6.50 11.37 4.46
N SER A 295 6.31 12.05 5.59
CA SER A 295 5.50 11.54 6.71
C SER A 295 4.00 11.63 6.42
N ASP A 296 3.60 12.54 5.53
CA ASP A 296 2.20 12.70 5.07
C ASP A 296 1.88 11.82 3.84
N LEU A 297 2.87 11.14 3.26
CA LEU A 297 2.68 10.27 2.10
C LEU A 297 2.15 8.91 2.53
N LEU A 298 0.87 8.68 2.21
CA LEU A 298 0.15 7.45 2.51
C LEU A 298 0.76 6.26 1.79
N THR A 299 1.34 5.32 2.54
CA THR A 299 1.87 4.05 2.02
C THR A 299 1.15 2.87 2.70
N TYR A 300 1.74 2.34 3.77
CA TYR A 300 1.26 1.20 4.51
C TYR A 300 1.32 1.48 6.01
N GLU A 301 0.36 0.95 6.76
CA GLU A 301 0.35 0.97 8.23
C GLU A 301 0.50 -0.46 8.74
N GLU A 302 1.50 -0.73 9.59
CA GLU A 302 1.65 -2.06 10.19
C GLU A 302 0.55 -2.33 11.22
N VAL A 303 -0.09 -3.49 11.11
CA VAL A 303 -1.28 -3.85 11.89
C VAL A 303 -1.14 -5.21 12.56
N THR A 304 -1.96 -5.43 13.57
CA THR A 304 -2.10 -6.73 14.23
C THR A 304 -3.56 -7.01 14.56
N LEU A 305 -3.93 -8.28 14.70
CA LEU A 305 -5.27 -8.66 15.13
C LEU A 305 -5.43 -8.39 16.63
N HIS A 306 -6.43 -7.58 16.96
CA HIS A 306 -6.80 -7.25 18.33
C HIS A 306 -8.24 -7.65 18.60
N LEU A 307 -8.43 -8.52 19.60
CA LEU A 307 -9.75 -8.81 20.17
C LEU A 307 -9.99 -7.89 21.36
N ALA A 308 -11.09 -7.12 21.31
CA ALA A 308 -11.45 -6.22 22.40
C ALA A 308 -11.66 -7.01 23.69
N ARG A 309 -10.98 -6.62 24.76
CA ARG A 309 -11.17 -7.22 26.08
C ARG A 309 -12.57 -6.88 26.60
N THR A 310 -13.15 -7.77 27.40
CA THR A 310 -14.51 -7.58 27.95
C THR A 310 -14.64 -6.33 28.80
N ASP A 311 -13.56 -5.90 29.44
CA ASP A 311 -13.48 -4.71 30.31
C ASP A 311 -13.18 -3.41 29.54
N ARG A 312 -12.70 -3.49 28.29
CA ARG A 312 -12.29 -2.34 27.50
C ARG A 312 -12.90 -2.38 26.10
N LYS A 313 -14.03 -1.70 25.95
CA LYS A 313 -14.77 -1.61 24.69
C LYS A 313 -14.18 -0.53 23.79
N ARG A 314 -13.98 -0.86 22.51
CA ARG A 314 -13.53 0.10 21.49
C ARG A 314 -14.65 1.11 21.19
N PRO A 315 -14.37 2.42 21.15
CA PRO A 315 -15.32 3.44 20.73
C PRO A 315 -15.75 3.28 19.27
N LEU A 316 -17.01 3.56 18.98
CA LEU A 316 -17.53 3.72 17.63
C LEU A 316 -17.60 5.22 17.30
N VAL A 317 -16.74 5.66 16.38
CA VAL A 317 -16.68 7.04 15.90
C VAL A 317 -17.39 7.14 14.57
N LEU A 318 -18.47 7.92 14.50
CA LEU A 318 -19.16 8.23 13.24
C LEU A 318 -18.56 9.50 12.64
N CYS A 319 -18.33 9.49 11.33
CA CYS A 319 -17.96 10.67 10.57
C CYS A 319 -18.68 10.68 9.22
N GLY A 320 -18.95 11.86 8.66
CA GLY A 320 -19.71 11.99 7.43
C GLY A 320 -19.98 13.47 7.11
N PRO A 321 -20.47 13.77 5.90
CA PRO A 321 -20.83 15.14 5.55
C PRO A 321 -21.98 15.65 6.42
N GLU A 322 -22.01 16.97 6.65
CA GLU A 322 -23.04 17.58 7.48
C GLU A 322 -24.43 17.35 6.85
N GLY A 323 -25.40 16.93 7.66
CA GLY A 323 -26.76 16.64 7.18
C GLY A 323 -26.98 15.23 6.60
N VAL A 324 -25.96 14.34 6.60
CA VAL A 324 -26.09 12.93 6.16
C VAL A 324 -26.84 12.03 7.14
N GLY A 325 -27.02 12.46 8.40
CA GLY A 325 -27.74 11.70 9.43
C GLY A 325 -26.87 11.11 10.54
N CYS A 326 -25.59 11.49 10.66
CA CYS A 326 -24.69 10.93 11.69
C CYS A 326 -25.18 11.14 13.13
N LEU A 327 -25.74 12.32 13.43
CA LEU A 327 -26.20 12.66 14.78
C LEU A 327 -27.47 11.88 15.13
N GLU A 328 -28.38 11.76 14.19
CA GLU A 328 -29.63 11.02 14.31
C GLU A 328 -29.36 9.52 14.49
N LEU A 329 -28.46 8.94 13.68
CA LEU A 329 -28.03 7.55 13.82
C LEU A 329 -27.37 7.30 15.18
N ARG A 330 -26.49 8.20 15.62
CA ARG A 330 -25.87 8.12 16.95
C ARG A 330 -26.94 8.15 18.05
N GLN A 331 -27.88 9.09 17.98
CA GLN A 331 -28.93 9.23 19.01
C GLN A 331 -29.78 7.97 19.10
N GLN A 332 -30.31 7.49 17.97
CA GLN A 332 -31.12 6.28 17.93
C GLN A 332 -30.35 5.04 18.43
N LEU A 333 -29.06 4.95 18.12
CA LEU A 333 -28.22 3.87 18.60
C LEU A 333 -28.07 3.91 20.13
N LEU A 334 -27.76 5.08 20.70
CA LEU A 334 -27.66 5.26 22.15
C LEU A 334 -28.99 4.99 22.88
N GLU A 335 -30.12 5.38 22.28
CA GLU A 335 -31.45 5.10 22.82
C GLU A 335 -31.80 3.62 22.80
N SER A 336 -31.28 2.87 21.81
CA SER A 336 -31.57 1.44 21.67
C SER A 336 -30.89 0.55 22.71
N ASP A 337 -29.77 0.99 23.31
CA ASP A 337 -29.02 0.22 24.31
C ASP A 337 -28.26 1.16 25.27
N ARG A 338 -28.99 1.77 26.21
CA ARG A 338 -28.44 2.74 27.18
C ARG A 338 -27.54 2.09 28.24
N ASP A 339 -27.67 0.79 28.44
CA ASP A 339 -26.89 0.06 29.43
C ASP A 339 -25.47 -0.16 28.94
N ARG A 340 -25.30 -0.53 27.66
CA ARG A 340 -23.98 -0.85 27.09
C ARG A 340 -23.35 0.32 26.34
N LEU A 341 -24.14 1.25 25.82
CA LEU A 341 -23.66 2.37 25.02
C LEU A 341 -23.75 3.69 25.79
N ALA A 342 -22.78 4.57 25.55
CA ALA A 342 -22.81 5.94 26.07
C ALA A 342 -22.03 6.88 25.15
N GLY A 343 -22.42 8.15 25.09
CA GLY A 343 -21.61 9.20 24.47
C GLY A 343 -20.76 9.92 25.52
N PRO A 344 -19.66 10.58 25.13
CA PRO A 344 -18.95 11.51 26.00
C PRO A 344 -19.84 12.73 26.26
N VAL A 345 -19.73 13.34 27.45
CA VAL A 345 -20.45 14.58 27.78
C VAL A 345 -19.63 15.76 27.24
N PRO A 346 -20.11 16.50 26.23
CA PRO A 346 -19.37 17.60 25.64
C PRO A 346 -19.38 18.84 26.54
N TYR A 347 -18.47 19.78 26.27
CA TYR A 347 -18.38 21.09 26.91
C TYR A 347 -19.08 22.13 26.07
N THR A 348 -19.68 23.13 26.71
CA THR A 348 -20.23 24.28 26.01
C THR A 348 -20.04 25.57 26.79
N THR A 349 -19.96 26.69 26.07
CA THR A 349 -20.03 28.04 26.65
C THR A 349 -21.44 28.62 26.66
N ARG A 350 -22.42 27.87 26.14
CA ARG A 350 -23.83 28.24 26.19
C ARG A 350 -24.33 28.19 27.63
N PRO A 351 -25.20 29.12 28.07
CA PRO A 351 -25.88 28.95 29.35
C PRO A 351 -26.78 27.70 29.34
N GLN A 352 -26.87 27.05 30.49
CA GLN A 352 -27.77 25.93 30.74
C GLN A 352 -29.23 26.35 30.49
N ARG A 353 -29.97 25.56 29.69
CA ARG A 353 -31.41 25.75 29.46
C ARG A 353 -32.23 25.02 30.52
N ASP A 354 -33.50 25.40 30.63
CA ASP A 354 -34.46 24.74 31.51
C ASP A 354 -34.56 23.24 31.19
N GLY A 355 -34.37 22.39 32.20
CA GLY A 355 -34.38 20.93 32.07
C GLY A 355 -33.03 20.29 31.71
N GLU A 356 -32.02 21.08 31.30
CA GLU A 356 -30.65 20.57 31.13
C GLU A 356 -29.99 20.39 32.50
N ILE A 357 -29.04 19.47 32.60
CA ILE A 357 -28.29 19.17 33.84
C ILE A 357 -26.81 19.15 33.51
N ASP A 358 -26.03 19.95 34.26
CA ASP A 358 -24.57 20.01 34.15
C ASP A 358 -23.93 18.65 34.46
N GLY A 359 -22.97 18.24 33.64
CA GLY A 359 -22.30 16.95 33.72
C GLY A 359 -23.11 15.74 33.22
N ILE A 360 -24.35 15.96 32.77
CA ILE A 360 -25.16 14.94 32.08
C ILE A 360 -25.33 15.30 30.61
N HIS A 361 -25.81 16.52 30.34
CA HIS A 361 -26.07 16.98 28.98
C HIS A 361 -24.84 17.66 28.38
N TYR A 362 -24.29 18.62 29.12
CA TYR A 362 -23.06 19.32 28.80
C TYR A 362 -22.30 19.63 30.09
N HIS A 363 -21.01 19.90 29.96
CA HIS A 363 -20.23 20.68 30.92
C HIS A 363 -20.35 22.16 30.55
N PHE A 364 -21.16 22.90 31.31
CA PHE A 364 -21.39 24.33 31.09
C PHE A 364 -20.24 25.14 31.69
N ILE A 365 -19.34 25.66 30.85
CA ILE A 365 -18.14 26.36 31.30
C ILE A 365 -18.06 27.79 30.73
N PRO A 366 -17.45 28.75 31.45
CA PRO A 366 -17.25 30.09 30.90
C PRO A 366 -16.36 30.09 29.65
N LYS A 367 -16.60 31.04 28.73
CA LYS A 367 -15.83 31.17 27.48
C LYS A 367 -14.32 31.26 27.70
N GLN A 368 -13.88 31.99 28.72
CA GLN A 368 -12.45 32.10 29.05
C GLN A 368 -11.83 30.75 29.36
N ARG A 369 -12.48 29.95 30.23
CA ARG A 369 -12.03 28.61 30.59
C ARG A 369 -12.00 27.67 29.38
N PHE A 370 -13.00 27.75 28.52
CA PHE A 370 -13.05 26.96 27.28
C PHE A 370 -11.83 27.26 26.38
N LEU A 371 -11.48 28.54 26.22
CA LEU A 371 -10.33 28.96 25.42
C LEU A 371 -9.00 28.52 26.05
N ASP A 372 -8.88 28.55 27.37
CA ASP A 372 -7.69 28.09 28.08
C ASP A 372 -7.55 26.55 27.95
N ASP A 373 -8.64 25.80 28.12
CA ASP A 373 -8.70 24.35 27.92
C ASP A 373 -8.36 23.95 26.47
N SER A 374 -8.84 24.72 25.48
CA SER A 374 -8.53 24.53 24.07
C SER A 374 -7.05 24.75 23.78
N LYS A 375 -6.45 25.82 24.29
CA LYS A 375 -5.00 26.10 24.17
C LYS A 375 -4.14 25.03 24.84
N ALA A 376 -4.65 24.41 25.90
CA ALA A 376 -3.98 23.30 26.59
C ALA A 376 -4.11 21.95 25.85
N GLY A 377 -4.77 21.90 24.68
CA GLY A 377 -4.93 20.67 23.90
C GLY A 377 -5.92 19.67 24.52
N LYS A 378 -6.85 20.12 25.36
CA LYS A 378 -7.81 19.24 26.06
C LYS A 378 -8.83 18.58 25.13
N PHE A 379 -9.23 19.29 24.07
CA PHE A 379 -10.32 18.88 23.18
C PHE A 379 -9.81 18.13 21.95
N VAL A 380 -10.44 16.99 21.62
CA VAL A 380 -10.22 16.28 20.35
C VAL A 380 -10.88 17.00 19.18
N GLU A 381 -11.99 17.67 19.46
CA GLU A 381 -12.73 18.49 18.52
C GLU A 381 -13.38 19.63 19.28
N TYR A 382 -13.33 20.83 18.70
CA TYR A 382 -14.08 21.97 19.17
C TYR A 382 -14.48 22.87 18.02
N GLY A 383 -15.56 23.63 18.19
CA GLY A 383 -16.08 24.53 17.18
C GLY A 383 -17.08 25.52 17.74
N GLU A 384 -17.43 26.49 16.92
CA GLU A 384 -18.45 27.49 17.23
C GLU A 384 -19.77 27.14 16.53
N TYR A 385 -20.87 27.18 17.26
CA TYR A 385 -22.22 27.04 16.74
C TYR A 385 -23.14 28.01 17.46
N GLU A 386 -23.96 28.75 16.71
CA GLU A 386 -24.86 29.79 17.25
C GLU A 386 -24.18 30.75 18.27
N LYS A 387 -22.94 31.18 17.99
CA LYS A 387 -22.11 32.07 18.83
C LYS A 387 -21.57 31.45 20.13
N TYR A 388 -21.83 30.18 20.38
CA TYR A 388 -21.30 29.44 21.52
C TYR A 388 -20.26 28.42 21.08
N LEU A 389 -19.28 28.18 21.92
CA LEU A 389 -18.26 27.15 21.68
C LEU A 389 -18.75 25.81 22.22
N TYR A 390 -18.44 24.76 21.50
CA TYR A 390 -18.70 23.36 21.87
C TYR A 390 -17.42 22.57 21.68
N GLY A 391 -17.17 21.58 22.55
CA GLY A 391 -15.98 20.74 22.42
C GLY A 391 -16.11 19.40 23.12
N THR A 392 -15.41 18.40 22.60
CA THR A 392 -15.35 17.05 23.18
C THR A 392 -13.94 16.81 23.69
N ALA A 393 -13.78 16.44 24.97
CA ALA A 393 -12.47 16.18 25.54
C ALA A 393 -12.05 14.72 25.36
N ALA A 394 -10.75 14.48 25.13
CA ALA A 394 -10.20 13.12 25.04
C ALA A 394 -10.46 12.33 26.34
N ALA A 395 -10.31 13.00 27.48
CA ALA A 395 -10.54 12.40 28.79
C ALA A 395 -11.97 11.86 28.96
N ASP A 396 -12.98 12.51 28.38
CA ASP A 396 -14.37 12.06 28.52
C ASP A 396 -14.70 10.86 27.65
N ILE A 397 -14.02 10.70 26.51
CA ILE A 397 -14.06 9.46 25.72
C ILE A 397 -13.46 8.32 26.55
N VAL A 398 -12.28 8.53 27.10
CA VAL A 398 -11.58 7.56 27.97
C VAL A 398 -12.41 7.21 29.20
N ASN A 399 -13.10 8.17 29.81
CA ASN A 399 -13.97 7.94 30.96
C ASN A 399 -15.14 7.00 30.65
N VAL A 400 -15.70 7.06 29.42
CA VAL A 400 -16.73 6.11 28.99
C VAL A 400 -16.14 4.70 28.82
N ILE A 401 -14.97 4.60 28.21
CA ILE A 401 -14.25 3.31 28.03
C ILE A 401 -13.95 2.68 29.39
N LYS A 402 -13.48 3.46 30.38
CA LYS A 402 -13.19 3.02 31.75
C LYS A 402 -14.42 2.54 32.51
N LYS A 403 -15.61 2.96 32.12
CA LYS A 403 -16.90 2.44 32.64
C LYS A 403 -17.33 1.14 31.93
N SER A 404 -16.46 0.56 31.10
CA SER A 404 -16.72 -0.65 30.31
C SER A 404 -17.95 -0.54 29.40
N LYS A 405 -18.27 0.69 28.96
CA LYS A 405 -19.30 0.97 27.95
C LYS A 405 -18.65 1.26 26.60
N THR A 406 -19.34 0.95 25.52
CA THR A 406 -18.91 1.35 24.17
C THR A 406 -19.21 2.84 23.99
N CYS A 407 -18.16 3.64 23.83
CA CYS A 407 -18.29 5.07 23.57
C CYS A 407 -18.76 5.30 22.13
N VAL A 408 -19.93 5.92 21.94
CA VAL A 408 -20.45 6.28 20.60
C VAL A 408 -20.43 7.80 20.45
N LEU A 409 -19.69 8.28 19.46
CA LEU A 409 -19.53 9.72 19.21
C LEU A 409 -19.52 10.04 17.72
N THR A 410 -19.69 11.31 17.41
CA THR A 410 -19.62 11.84 16.05
C THR A 410 -18.50 12.86 16.03
N LEU A 411 -17.62 12.79 15.04
CA LEU A 411 -16.51 13.72 14.83
C LEU A 411 -16.47 14.15 13.36
N LYS A 412 -15.95 15.34 13.11
CA LYS A 412 -15.54 15.77 11.78
C LYS A 412 -14.32 14.98 11.33
N ALA A 413 -14.16 14.84 10.02
CA ALA A 413 -13.10 14.03 9.43
C ALA A 413 -11.70 14.56 9.81
N GLU A 414 -11.56 15.88 9.92
CA GLU A 414 -10.33 16.57 10.30
C GLU A 414 -9.88 16.23 11.73
N SER A 415 -10.82 15.84 12.61
CA SER A 415 -10.56 15.53 14.02
C SER A 415 -10.21 14.05 14.25
N LEU A 416 -10.31 13.19 13.24
CA LEU A 416 -10.15 11.74 13.40
C LEU A 416 -8.74 11.33 13.87
N MET A 417 -7.71 12.05 13.42
CA MET A 417 -6.34 11.78 13.85
C MET A 417 -6.15 11.99 15.36
N ALA A 418 -6.88 12.93 15.98
CA ALA A 418 -6.78 13.20 17.41
C ALA A 418 -7.29 12.02 18.28
N VAL A 419 -8.14 11.15 17.73
CA VAL A 419 -8.66 9.97 18.45
C VAL A 419 -7.94 8.66 18.11
N ARG A 420 -7.06 8.64 17.10
CA ARG A 420 -6.28 7.46 16.69
C ARG A 420 -5.10 7.18 17.63
N THR A 421 -5.41 6.82 18.87
CA THR A 421 -4.40 6.57 19.92
C THR A 421 -4.56 5.17 20.51
N ALA A 422 -3.48 4.64 21.08
CA ALA A 422 -3.48 3.37 21.82
C ALA A 422 -4.46 3.37 23.01
N GLU A 423 -4.79 4.53 23.58
CA GLU A 423 -5.74 4.65 24.70
C GLU A 423 -7.20 4.58 24.24
N ILE A 424 -7.52 5.14 23.07
CA ILE A 424 -8.88 5.21 22.56
C ILE A 424 -9.21 4.01 21.67
N MET A 425 -8.30 3.60 20.78
CA MET A 425 -8.48 2.53 19.79
C MET A 425 -9.85 2.59 19.06
N PRO A 426 -10.16 3.72 18.40
CA PRO A 426 -11.46 3.93 17.79
C PRO A 426 -11.71 2.90 16.69
N PHE A 427 -12.99 2.64 16.42
CA PHE A 427 -13.47 2.08 15.16
C PHE A 427 -14.18 3.21 14.41
N ILE A 428 -13.60 3.64 13.30
CA ILE A 428 -14.06 4.81 12.55
C ILE A 428 -14.99 4.35 11.43
N LEU A 429 -16.26 4.74 11.54
CA LEU A 429 -17.31 4.39 10.60
C LEU A 429 -17.72 5.64 9.81
N PHE A 430 -17.45 5.62 8.52
CA PHE A 430 -17.87 6.69 7.62
C PHE A 430 -19.31 6.46 7.15
N VAL A 431 -20.15 7.47 7.34
CA VAL A 431 -21.52 7.49 6.86
C VAL A 431 -21.55 8.25 5.53
N ALA A 432 -21.57 7.48 4.45
CA ALA A 432 -21.60 8.01 3.09
C ALA A 432 -23.02 8.48 2.74
N PRO A 433 -23.14 9.60 1.99
CA PRO A 433 -24.43 10.06 1.50
C PRO A 433 -24.99 9.09 0.45
N PRO A 434 -26.30 8.83 0.46
CA PRO A 434 -26.94 8.03 -0.57
C PRO A 434 -27.06 8.85 -1.87
N SER A 435 -27.75 8.29 -2.88
CA SER A 435 -28.06 9.04 -4.10
C SER A 435 -28.83 10.33 -3.79
N LEU A 436 -28.68 11.36 -4.64
CA LEU A 436 -29.38 12.64 -4.49
C LEU A 436 -30.89 12.47 -4.34
N GLN A 437 -31.49 11.55 -5.10
CA GLN A 437 -32.92 11.25 -5.05
C GLN A 437 -33.31 10.61 -3.71
N THR A 438 -32.51 9.67 -3.21
CA THR A 438 -32.73 9.03 -1.91
C THR A 438 -32.61 10.04 -0.78
N LEU A 439 -31.58 10.90 -0.82
CA LEU A 439 -31.35 11.93 0.20
C LEU A 439 -32.50 12.94 0.24
N ARG A 440 -33.01 13.36 -0.92
CA ARG A 440 -34.21 14.23 -1.00
C ARG A 440 -35.41 13.56 -0.35
N ARG A 441 -35.70 12.32 -0.72
CA ARG A 441 -36.81 11.55 -0.15
C ARG A 441 -36.70 11.43 1.37
N GLN A 442 -35.51 11.20 1.91
CA GLN A 442 -35.29 11.13 3.35
C GLN A 442 -35.63 12.46 4.04
N LYS A 443 -35.19 13.59 3.47
CA LYS A 443 -35.48 14.93 4.01
C LYS A 443 -36.99 15.22 3.96
N GLU A 444 -37.66 14.86 2.87
CA GLU A 444 -39.12 14.96 2.74
C GLU A 444 -39.85 14.10 3.79
N CYS A 445 -39.43 12.85 3.99
CA CYS A 445 -39.99 11.98 5.04
C CYS A 445 -39.76 12.53 6.45
N ALA A 446 -38.68 13.27 6.68
CA ALA A 446 -38.40 13.99 7.93
C ALA A 446 -39.17 15.32 8.06
N GLY A 447 -40.08 15.63 7.12
CA GLY A 447 -40.87 16.87 7.12
C GLY A 447 -40.13 18.09 6.55
N GLN A 448 -38.93 17.91 5.99
CA GLN A 448 -38.11 18.96 5.41
C GLN A 448 -38.33 19.03 3.89
N PHE A 449 -39.48 19.59 3.48
CA PHE A 449 -39.89 19.65 2.06
C PHE A 449 -39.26 20.77 1.24
N SER A 450 -38.60 21.76 1.88
CA SER A 450 -38.06 22.97 1.23
C SER A 450 -36.54 22.99 1.08
N VAL A 451 -35.87 21.83 1.26
CA VAL A 451 -34.41 21.72 1.12
C VAL A 451 -34.02 21.96 -0.33
N LYS A 452 -33.09 22.89 -0.55
CA LYS A 452 -32.64 23.25 -1.90
C LYS A 452 -31.74 22.16 -2.48
N ASP A 453 -31.83 21.97 -3.80
CA ASP A 453 -30.96 21.03 -4.52
C ASP A 453 -29.46 21.29 -4.32
N ASP A 454 -29.06 22.56 -4.19
CA ASP A 454 -27.67 22.94 -3.96
C ASP A 454 -27.15 22.47 -2.60
N GLU A 455 -28.00 22.47 -1.58
CA GLU A 455 -27.68 21.95 -0.25
C GLU A 455 -27.47 20.44 -0.31
N LEU A 456 -28.39 19.71 -0.95
CA LEU A 456 -28.26 18.26 -1.12
C LEU A 456 -27.00 17.89 -1.93
N LYS A 457 -26.71 18.61 -3.02
CA LYS A 457 -25.49 18.42 -3.81
C LYS A 457 -24.23 18.74 -3.01
N SER A 458 -24.29 19.72 -2.11
CA SER A 458 -23.18 20.04 -1.20
C SER A 458 -22.85 18.84 -0.30
N ILE A 459 -23.86 18.15 0.24
CA ILE A 459 -23.66 16.94 1.07
C ILE A 459 -22.93 15.85 0.28
N LEU A 460 -23.35 15.57 -0.97
CA LEU A 460 -22.69 14.58 -1.83
C LEU A 460 -21.24 14.98 -2.14
N THR A 461 -21.01 16.26 -2.43
CA THR A 461 -19.68 16.78 -2.78
C THR A 461 -18.72 16.74 -1.58
N GLN A 462 -19.22 17.12 -0.40
CA GLN A 462 -18.49 16.99 0.86
C GLN A 462 -18.17 15.53 1.17
N GLY A 463 -19.15 14.62 1.00
CA GLY A 463 -18.95 13.18 1.19
C GLY A 463 -17.78 12.65 0.35
N LYS A 464 -17.78 12.94 -0.96
CA LYS A 464 -16.67 12.57 -1.86
C LYS A 464 -15.33 13.16 -1.43
N THR A 465 -15.32 14.43 -1.03
CA THR A 465 -14.09 15.12 -0.59
C THR A 465 -13.53 14.49 0.68
N ILE A 466 -14.40 14.14 1.63
CA ILE A 466 -14.03 13.49 2.89
C ILE A 466 -13.47 12.09 2.62
N GLU A 467 -14.15 11.30 1.79
CA GLU A 467 -13.72 9.95 1.42
C GLU A 467 -12.34 9.96 0.73
N GLN A 468 -12.13 10.87 -0.23
CA GLN A 468 -10.84 11.04 -0.90
C GLN A 468 -9.73 11.35 0.11
N LYS A 469 -9.90 12.39 0.92
CA LYS A 469 -8.85 12.87 1.85
C LYS A 469 -8.63 11.92 3.02
N PHE A 470 -9.69 11.48 3.68
CA PHE A 470 -9.64 10.82 4.99
C PHE A 470 -10.00 9.34 4.97
N GLY A 471 -10.35 8.76 3.82
CA GLY A 471 -10.78 7.36 3.71
C GLY A 471 -9.80 6.33 4.28
N HIS A 472 -8.52 6.66 4.43
CA HIS A 472 -7.47 5.77 4.97
C HIS A 472 -7.65 5.54 6.45
N LEU A 473 -8.39 6.45 7.09
CA LEU A 473 -8.68 6.41 8.51
C LEU A 473 -9.93 5.59 8.81
N PHE A 474 -10.74 5.24 7.80
CA PHE A 474 -12.02 4.57 8.01
C PHE A 474 -11.81 3.06 8.14
N ASP A 475 -12.45 2.44 9.13
CA ASP A 475 -12.50 0.99 9.29
C ASP A 475 -13.76 0.39 8.62
N GLY A 476 -14.71 1.22 8.23
CA GLY A 476 -15.91 0.81 7.50
C GLY A 476 -16.68 1.99 6.92
N ILE A 477 -17.52 1.69 5.94
CA ILE A 477 -18.39 2.66 5.25
C ILE A 477 -19.83 2.12 5.27
N ILE A 478 -20.79 2.97 5.65
CA ILE A 478 -22.23 2.70 5.51
C ILE A 478 -22.83 3.77 4.62
N VAL A 479 -23.58 3.36 3.60
CA VAL A 479 -24.38 4.29 2.80
C VAL A 479 -25.74 4.47 3.46
N ASN A 480 -26.00 5.65 4.03
CA ASN A 480 -27.23 5.91 4.76
C ASN A 480 -28.43 6.07 3.81
N THR A 481 -28.96 4.96 3.30
CA THR A 481 -30.14 4.92 2.42
C THR A 481 -31.45 4.87 3.20
N ASP A 482 -31.42 4.27 4.38
CA ASP A 482 -32.53 4.11 5.31
C ASP A 482 -31.98 4.05 6.73
N PHE A 483 -32.62 4.76 7.66
CA PHE A 483 -32.13 4.88 9.03
C PHE A 483 -32.19 3.55 9.78
N GLU A 484 -33.25 2.75 9.60
CA GLU A 484 -33.40 1.47 10.31
C GLU A 484 -32.38 0.45 9.82
N LYS A 485 -32.15 0.38 8.50
CA LYS A 485 -31.12 -0.49 7.92
C LYS A 485 -29.73 -0.10 8.39
N SER A 486 -29.40 1.19 8.33
CA SER A 486 -28.10 1.71 8.77
C SER A 486 -27.88 1.44 10.26
N LEU A 487 -28.94 1.58 11.08
CA LEU A 487 -28.89 1.27 12.51
C LEU A 487 -28.68 -0.23 12.77
N ALA A 488 -29.33 -1.10 12.00
CA ALA A 488 -29.13 -2.54 12.10
C ALA A 488 -27.69 -2.95 11.72
N GLU A 489 -27.13 -2.33 10.68
CA GLU A 489 -25.74 -2.54 10.27
C GLU A 489 -24.75 -2.03 11.33
N MET A 490 -24.98 -0.85 11.91
CA MET A 490 -24.20 -0.34 13.05
C MET A 490 -24.22 -1.29 14.25
N LYS A 491 -25.38 -1.90 14.57
CA LYS A 491 -25.50 -2.91 15.63
C LYS A 491 -24.70 -4.18 15.29
N ALA A 492 -24.70 -4.60 14.03
CA ALA A 492 -23.90 -5.74 13.59
C ALA A 492 -22.40 -5.46 13.72
N ILE A 493 -21.95 -4.25 13.36
CA ILE A 493 -20.58 -3.79 13.56
C ILE A 493 -20.22 -3.81 15.04
N LEU A 494 -21.05 -3.24 15.92
CA LEU A 494 -20.81 -3.26 17.36
C LEU A 494 -20.68 -4.67 17.92
N LYS A 495 -21.52 -5.61 17.46
CA LYS A 495 -21.40 -7.02 17.84
C LYS A 495 -20.06 -7.60 17.39
N ARG A 496 -19.66 -7.32 16.14
CA ARG A 496 -18.38 -7.77 15.59
C ARG A 496 -17.18 -7.24 16.38
N LEU A 497 -17.21 -5.97 16.79
CA LEU A 497 -16.17 -5.38 17.66
C LEU A 497 -15.96 -6.15 18.97
N GLU A 498 -16.98 -6.87 19.44
CA GLU A 498 -16.91 -7.64 20.68
C GLU A 498 -16.58 -9.11 20.49
N THR A 499 -16.97 -9.70 19.35
CA THR A 499 -16.87 -11.15 19.13
C THR A 499 -15.69 -11.55 18.26
N GLU A 500 -15.20 -10.66 17.41
CA GLU A 500 -14.20 -10.97 16.40
C GLU A 500 -12.92 -10.14 16.62
N PRO A 501 -11.73 -10.73 16.40
CA PRO A 501 -10.50 -9.96 16.36
C PRO A 501 -10.49 -9.08 15.11
N LEU A 502 -10.08 -7.82 15.27
CA LEU A 502 -10.00 -6.85 14.17
C LEU A 502 -8.61 -6.28 14.06
N TRP A 503 -8.21 -5.96 12.84
CA TRP A 503 -6.95 -5.31 12.56
C TRP A 503 -6.90 -3.92 13.20
N VAL A 504 -5.85 -3.66 13.98
CA VAL A 504 -5.52 -2.35 14.55
C VAL A 504 -4.05 -2.05 14.31
N PRO A 505 -3.64 -0.77 14.27
CA PRO A 505 -2.22 -0.40 14.21
C PRO A 505 -1.41 -1.10 15.30
N ILE A 506 -0.25 -1.63 14.93
CA ILE A 506 0.60 -2.41 15.85
C ILE A 506 1.00 -1.60 17.09
N ASP A 507 1.24 -0.29 16.90
CA ASP A 507 1.59 0.68 17.94
C ASP A 507 0.50 0.90 18.99
N TRP A 508 -0.72 0.41 18.76
CA TRP A 508 -1.80 0.47 19.76
C TRP A 508 -1.77 -0.70 20.74
N THR A 509 -1.00 -1.74 20.43
CA THR A 509 -0.94 -2.99 21.20
C THR A 509 0.36 -3.19 21.97
N THR A 510 1.32 -2.29 21.76
CA THR A 510 2.66 -2.33 22.36
C THR A 510 2.76 -1.64 23.71
#